data_AF-A0AAV6TLK2-F1
#
_entry.id   AF-A0AAV6TLK2-F1
#
_cell.length_a   1.000
_cell.length_b   1.000
_cell.length_c   1.000
_cell.angle_alpha   90.00
_cell.angle_beta   90.00
_cell.angle_gamma   90.00
#
_symmetry.space_group_name_H-M   'P 1'
#
loop_
_entity.id
_entity.type
_entity.pdbx_description
1 polymer ?
#
loop_
_entity_poly.entity_id
_entity_poly.type
_entity_poly.pdbx_seq_one_letter_code
_entity_poly.pdbx_strand_id
1 'polypeptide(L)'
;MDYFTKWPEAYVIPNQEATTVAEALLQDWICRFGVPLLLHSDQGTNFTSTVFTGLMDLLGVTKTRTTPLHPQSDGMVERLNRTI
;
A
#
# COMPACT_ATOMS: atom_id res chain seq x y z
N MET A 1 -5.25 -0.81 -4.02
CA MET A 1 -6.63 -0.73 -4.57
C MET A 1 -7.48 0.04 -3.59
N ASP A 2 -8.29 0.98 -4.06
CA ASP A 2 -9.31 1.60 -3.20
C ASP A 2 -10.44 0.57 -2.94
N TYR A 3 -10.70 0.29 -1.67
CA TYR A 3 -11.66 -0.74 -1.27
C TYR A 3 -13.11 -0.33 -1.50
N PHE A 4 -13.41 0.98 -1.51
CA PHE A 4 -14.77 1.50 -1.69
C PHE A 4 -15.17 1.48 -3.16
N THR A 5 -14.41 2.15 -4.03
CA THR A 5 -14.70 2.22 -5.47
C THR A 5 -14.24 1.00 -6.25
N LYS A 6 -13.43 0.12 -5.62
CA LYS A 6 -12.74 -0.99 -6.31
C LYS A 6 -11.82 -0.50 -7.42
N TRP A 7 -11.27 0.70 -7.31
CA TRP A 7 -10.34 1.26 -8.29
C TRP A 7 -8.91 0.74 -8.08
N PRO A 8 -8.34 0.02 -9.07
CA PRO A 8 -6.94 -0.40 -9.03
C PRO A 8 -6.03 0.62 -9.71
N GLU A 9 -4.88 0.90 -9.11
CA GLU A 9 -3.76 1.55 -9.81
C GLU A 9 -2.49 0.73 -9.57
N ALA A 10 -1.68 0.63 -10.62
CA ALA A 10 -0.39 -0.04 -10.61
C ALA A 10 0.66 0.95 -11.09
N TYR A 11 1.73 1.07 -10.32
CA TYR A 11 2.84 1.98 -10.58
C TYR A 11 4.11 1.17 -10.80
N VAL A 12 4.84 1.47 -11.88
CA VAL A 12 6.14 0.86 -12.14
C VAL A 12 7.18 1.61 -11.32
N ILE A 13 7.79 0.91 -10.37
CA ILE A 13 8.85 1.43 -9.51
C ILE A 13 10.19 0.73 -9.83
N PRO A 14 11.33 1.43 -9.72
CA PRO A 14 12.63 0.90 -10.14
C PRO A 14 13.14 -0.21 -9.21
N ASN A 15 12.74 -0.19 -7.94
CA ASN A 15 13.06 -1.20 -6.95
C ASN A 15 11.94 -1.29 -5.92
N GLN A 16 11.99 -2.31 -5.06
CA GLN A 16 11.03 -2.48 -3.98
C GLN A 16 11.51 -1.88 -2.65
N GLU A 17 12.52 -1.01 -2.64
CA GLU A 17 13.01 -0.42 -1.38
C GLU A 17 11.92 0.42 -0.71
N ALA A 18 11.89 0.43 0.62
CA ALA A 18 10.81 1.06 1.35
C ALA A 18 10.71 2.58 1.11
N THR A 19 11.83 3.24 0.85
CA THR A 19 11.90 4.66 0.45
C THR A 19 11.21 4.87 -0.88
N THR A 20 11.55 4.08 -1.89
CA THR A 20 10.95 4.12 -3.23
C THR A 20 9.45 3.86 -3.19
N VAL A 21 9.02 2.87 -2.40
CA VAL A 21 7.58 2.57 -2.20
C VAL A 21 6.87 3.71 -1.49
N ALA A 22 7.48 4.31 -0.48
CA ALA A 22 6.93 5.45 0.25
C ALA A 22 6.80 6.70 -0.64
N GLU A 23 7.81 6.98 -1.46
CA GLU A 23 7.81 8.08 -2.43
C GLU A 23 6.73 7.89 -3.50
N ALA A 24 6.65 6.70 -4.11
CA ALA A 24 5.62 6.39 -5.09
C ALA A 24 4.21 6.50 -4.48
N LEU A 25 4.00 5.98 -3.27
CA LEU A 25 2.71 6.12 -2.58
C LEU A 25 2.35 7.59 -2.36
N LEU A 26 3.31 8.40 -1.92
CA LEU A 26 3.07 9.82 -1.65
C LEU A 26 2.77 10.59 -2.95
N GLN A 27 3.65 10.48 -3.95
CA GLN A 27 3.58 11.26 -5.18
C GLN A 27 2.44 10.80 -6.09
N ASP A 28 2.28 9.50 -6.26
CA ASP A 28 1.37 8.97 -7.26
C ASP A 28 -0.05 8.72 -6.72
N TRP A 29 -0.19 8.43 -5.42
CA TRP A 29 -1.51 8.22 -4.81
C TRP A 29 -1.96 9.40 -3.95
N ILE A 30 -1.21 9.75 -2.91
CA ILE A 30 -1.66 10.70 -1.88
C ILE A 30 -1.83 12.10 -2.44
N CYS A 31 -0.91 12.56 -3.31
CA CYS A 31 -1.06 13.86 -3.98
C CYS A 31 -2.27 13.92 -4.93
N ARG A 32 -2.73 12.78 -5.46
CA ARG A 32 -3.84 12.71 -6.42
C ARG A 32 -5.21 12.51 -5.77
N PHE A 33 -5.28 11.66 -4.75
CA PHE A 33 -6.53 11.24 -4.11
C PHE A 33 -6.69 11.74 -2.67
N GLY A 34 -5.64 12.34 -2.10
CA GLY A 34 -5.59 12.73 -0.70
C GLY A 34 -5.09 11.61 0.22
N VAL A 35 -5.04 11.92 1.52
CA VAL A 35 -4.54 11.00 2.54
C VAL A 35 -5.64 10.00 2.92
N PRO A 36 -5.39 8.68 2.79
CA PRO A 36 -6.36 7.67 3.22
C PRO A 36 -6.41 7.57 4.74
N LEU A 37 -7.57 7.22 5.30
CA LEU A 37 -7.69 6.97 6.75
C LEU A 37 -6.95 5.70 7.18
N LEU A 38 -6.96 4.68 6.32
CA LEU A 38 -6.46 3.36 6.63
C LEU A 38 -5.74 2.77 5.43
N LEU A 39 -4.52 2.29 5.65
CA LEU A 39 -3.74 1.59 4.65
C LEU A 39 -3.62 0.13 5.04
N HIS A 40 -4.07 -0.77 4.18
CA HIS A 40 -3.93 -2.22 4.36
C HIS A 40 -2.84 -2.75 3.43
N SER A 41 -1.80 -3.35 4.01
CA SER A 41 -0.70 -3.96 3.25
C SER A 41 -0.45 -5.40 3.69
N ASP A 42 0.33 -6.13 2.92
CA ASP A 42 0.93 -7.36 3.39
C ASP A 42 2.05 -7.09 4.42
N GLN A 43 2.73 -8.17 4.86
CA GLN A 43 3.88 -8.09 5.77
C GLN A 43 5.23 -7.91 5.06
N GLY A 44 5.23 -7.43 3.81
CA GLY A 44 6.45 -7.13 3.09
C GLY A 44 7.30 -6.10 3.84
N THR A 45 8.61 -6.32 3.88
CA THR A 45 9.60 -5.45 4.55
C THR A 45 9.53 -4.00 4.06
N ASN A 46 9.12 -3.83 2.81
CA ASN A 46 9.02 -2.56 2.12
C ASN A 46 7.90 -1.69 2.73
N PHE A 47 6.85 -2.33 3.22
CA PHE A 47 5.76 -1.66 3.92
C PHE A 47 5.99 -1.60 5.43
N THR A 48 6.77 -2.51 6.03
CA THR A 48 7.01 -2.55 7.48
C THR A 48 8.25 -1.78 7.93
N SER A 49 8.95 -1.09 7.02
CA SER A 49 10.14 -0.33 7.39
C SER A 49 9.82 0.84 8.32
N THR A 50 10.84 1.32 9.04
CA THR A 50 10.73 2.51 9.89
C THR A 50 10.40 3.76 9.09
N VAL A 51 10.95 3.90 7.88
CA VAL A 51 10.66 5.00 6.96
C VAL A 51 9.19 5.02 6.58
N PHE A 52 8.66 3.87 6.18
CA PHE A 52 7.26 3.76 5.78
C PHE A 52 6.31 4.01 6.96
N THR A 53 6.64 3.47 8.13
CA THR A 53 5.85 3.69 9.35
C THR A 53 5.87 5.16 9.76
N GLY A 54 7.04 5.81 9.76
CA GLY A 54 7.15 7.24 10.08
C GLY A 54 6.39 8.14 9.11
N LEU A 55 6.33 7.78 7.82
CA LEU A 55 5.49 8.48 6.85
C LEU A 55 4.00 8.34 7.17
N MET A 56 3.54 7.12 7.51
CA MET A 56 2.14 6.90 7.89
C MET A 56 1.77 7.67 9.16
N ASP A 57 2.65 7.71 10.15
CA ASP A 57 2.45 8.47 11.39
C ASP A 57 2.37 9.98 11.12
N LEU A 58 3.26 10.52 10.26
CA LEU A 58 3.24 11.93 9.87
C LEU A 58 1.94 12.32 9.17
N LEU A 59 1.41 11.42 8.35
CA LEU A 59 0.18 11.64 7.59
C LEU A 59 -1.09 11.30 8.41
N GLY A 60 -0.95 10.73 9.62
CA GLY A 60 -2.08 10.30 10.43
C GLY A 60 -2.82 9.08 9.87
N VAL A 61 -2.15 8.26 9.05
CA VAL A 61 -2.74 7.09 8.41
C VAL A 61 -2.63 5.89 9.34
N THR A 62 -3.76 5.22 9.60
CA THR A 62 -3.72 3.97 10.37
C THR A 62 -3.28 2.82 9.48
N LYS A 63 -2.11 2.25 9.74
CA LYS A 63 -1.64 1.08 9.01
C LYS A 63 -2.18 -0.22 9.61
N THR A 64 -2.83 -1.03 8.78
CA THR A 64 -3.22 -2.40 9.09
C THR A 64 -2.44 -3.39 8.22
N ARG A 65 -2.35 -4.64 8.65
CA ARG A 65 -1.62 -5.70 7.92
C ARG A 65 -2.44 -6.96 7.78
N THR A 66 -2.20 -7.74 6.73
CA THR A 66 -2.72 -9.11 6.65
C THR A 66 -2.07 -9.97 7.74
N THR A 67 -2.85 -10.92 8.26
CA THR A 67 -2.33 -11.96 9.15
C THR A 67 -1.37 -12.86 8.37
N PRO A 68 -0.23 -13.28 8.94
CA PRO A 68 0.64 -14.26 8.29
C PRO A 68 -0.16 -15.50 7.94
N LEU A 69 0.04 -16.05 6.74
CA LEU A 69 -0.61 -17.28 6.24
C LEU A 69 -2.13 -17.18 5.98
N HIS A 70 -2.71 -15.98 5.88
CA HIS A 70 -4.10 -15.76 5.45
C HIS A 70 -4.19 -14.97 4.12
N PRO A 71 -3.79 -15.58 2.98
CA PRO A 71 -3.86 -14.94 1.65
C PRO A 71 -5.30 -14.57 1.22
N GLN A 72 -6.32 -15.20 1.81
CA GLN A 72 -7.73 -14.87 1.54
C GLN A 72 -8.10 -13.42 1.86
N SER A 73 -7.42 -12.77 2.81
CA SER A 73 -7.69 -11.36 3.15
C SER A 73 -7.21 -10.39 2.07
N ASP A 74 -6.31 -10.81 1.18
CA ASP A 74 -5.79 -10.01 0.06
C ASP A 74 -6.29 -10.51 -1.30
N GLY A 75 -7.30 -11.38 -1.31
CA GLY A 75 -7.76 -12.06 -2.50
C GLY A 75 -8.27 -11.14 -3.62
N MET A 76 -8.66 -9.89 -3.31
CA MET A 76 -9.00 -8.91 -4.36
C MET A 76 -7.76 -8.37 -5.06
N VAL A 77 -6.68 -8.08 -4.33
CA VAL A 77 -5.42 -7.60 -4.90
C VAL A 77 -4.73 -8.74 -5.65
N GLU A 78 -4.73 -9.96 -5.11
CA GLU A 78 -4.19 -11.14 -5.80
C GLU A 78 -4.92 -11.44 -7.12
N ARG A 79 -6.25 -11.30 -7.15
CA ARG A 79 -7.04 -11.48 -8.39
C ARG A 79 -6.72 -10.42 -9.43
N LEU A 80 -6.54 -9.18 -8.99
CA LEU A 80 -6.14 -8.10 -9.87
C LEU A 80 -4.75 -8.37 -10.46
N ASN A 81 -3.78 -8.75 -9.64
CA ASN A 81 -2.42 -9.08 -10.07
C ASN A 81 -2.35 -10.25 -11.07
N ARG A 82 -3.37 -11.11 -11.11
CA ARG A 82 -3.49 -12.18 -12.12
C ARG A 82 -4.08 -11.68 -13.45
N THR A 83 -4.81 -10.58 -13.42
CA THR A 83 -5.53 -10.04 -14.57
C THR A 83 -4.71 -8.99 -15.34
N ILE A 84 -3.79 -8.31 -14.64
CA ILE A 84 -2.83 -7.34 -15.18
C ILE A 84 -1.54 -8.07 -15.57
#